data_AF-A0A7C1KRE1-F1
#
_entry.id   AF-A0A7C1KRE1-F1
#
_cell.length_a   1.000
_cell.length_b   1.000
_cell.length_c   1.000
_cell.angle_alpha   90.00
_cell.angle_beta   90.00
_cell.angle_gamma   90.00
#
_symmetry.space_group_name_H-M   'P 1'
#
loop_
_entity.id
_entity.type
_entity.pdbx_description
1 polymer ?
#
loop_
_entity_poly.entity_id
_entity_poly.type
_entity_poly.pdbx_seq_one_letter_code
_entity_poly.pdbx_strand_id
1 'polypeptide(L)'
;MSIDRREFLKIAGLAGLGVGVAGMNLVLRDRAVDAAGFLPEPKGLVAKRWAMVVDLSKFRTDEDYRRVIGACRWAHNVPDIGNKKDEVKWIWTEEFEHAF
;
A
#
# COMPACT_ATOMS: atom_id res chain seq x y z
N MET A 1 8.21 -7.71 -59.87
CA MET A 1 9.46 -7.72 -59.08
C MET A 1 9.13 -8.44 -57.78
N SER A 2 9.53 -9.70 -57.64
CA SER A 2 9.24 -10.50 -56.45
C SER A 2 10.25 -10.16 -55.36
N ILE A 3 9.77 -9.80 -54.16
CA ILE A 3 10.63 -9.55 -53.00
C ILE A 3 11.47 -10.81 -52.72
N ASP A 4 12.79 -10.65 -52.61
CA ASP A 4 13.67 -11.76 -52.25
C ASP A 4 13.58 -12.05 -50.72
N ARG A 5 13.96 -13.26 -50.30
CA ARG A 5 13.89 -13.67 -48.87
C ARG A 5 14.74 -12.77 -47.95
N ARG A 6 15.87 -12.27 -48.42
CA ARG A 6 16.78 -11.38 -47.67
C ARG A 6 16.19 -9.98 -47.54
N GLU A 7 15.54 -9.47 -48.58
CA GLU A 7 14.84 -8.20 -48.61
C GLU A 7 13.61 -8.23 -47.69
N PHE A 8 12.85 -9.32 -47.72
CA PHE A 8 11.77 -9.56 -46.75
C PHE A 8 12.29 -9.54 -45.30
N LEU A 9 13.39 -10.25 -45.00
CA LEU A 9 13.97 -10.28 -43.65
C LEU A 9 14.50 -8.91 -43.19
N LYS A 10 15.06 -8.11 -44.11
CA LYS A 10 15.49 -6.73 -43.80
C LYS A 10 14.30 -5.82 -43.47
N ILE A 11 13.22 -5.90 -44.26
CA ILE A 11 12.01 -5.10 -44.05
C ILE A 11 11.31 -5.54 -42.75
N ALA A 12 11.13 -6.84 -42.54
CA ALA A 12 10.52 -7.38 -41.32
C ALA A 12 11.33 -7.04 -40.06
N GLY A 13 12.66 -7.12 -40.12
CA GLY A 13 13.54 -6.74 -39.01
C GLY A 13 13.47 -5.25 -38.65
N LEU A 14 13.45 -4.36 -39.67
CA LEU A 14 13.29 -2.93 -39.45
C LEU A 14 11.90 -2.57 -38.91
N ALA A 15 10.84 -3.21 -39.41
CA ALA A 15 9.48 -3.02 -38.91
C ALA A 15 9.31 -3.50 -37.45
N GLY A 16 9.93 -4.64 -37.09
CA GLY A 16 9.91 -5.18 -35.73
C GLY A 16 10.59 -4.26 -34.70
N LEU A 17 11.71 -3.62 -35.07
CA LEU A 17 12.39 -2.65 -34.21
C LEU A 17 11.54 -1.40 -33.97
N GLY A 18 10.80 -0.91 -34.97
CA GLY A 18 9.91 0.24 -34.84
C GLY A 18 8.77 0.00 -33.84
N VAL A 19 8.15 -1.19 -33.88
CA VAL A 19 7.09 -1.58 -32.93
C VAL A 19 7.65 -1.82 -31.53
N GLY A 20 8.86 -2.41 -31.42
CA GLY A 20 9.53 -2.63 -30.14
C GLY A 20 9.88 -1.34 -29.39
N VAL A 21 10.40 -0.32 -30.10
CA VAL A 21 10.77 0.97 -29.49
C VAL A 21 9.53 1.81 -29.11
N ALA A 22 8.45 1.75 -29.89
CA ALA A 22 7.18 2.40 -29.54
C ALA A 22 6.51 1.71 -28.32
N GLY A 23 6.56 0.37 -28.25
CA GLY A 23 6.05 -0.42 -27.13
C GLY A 23 6.86 -0.29 -25.83
N MET A 24 8.17 0.01 -25.91
CA MET A 24 9.01 0.26 -24.73
C MET A 24 8.50 1.43 -23.88
N ASN A 25 7.95 2.50 -24.49
CA ASN A 25 7.38 3.61 -23.73
C ASN A 25 6.11 3.21 -22.94
N LEU A 26 5.36 2.22 -23.40
CA LEU A 26 4.18 1.68 -22.70
C LEU A 26 4.60 0.77 -21.53
N VAL A 27 5.59 -0.09 -21.74
CA VAL A 27 6.12 -0.99 -20.69
C VAL A 27 6.93 -0.23 -19.62
N LEU A 28 7.64 0.83 -20.00
CA LEU A 28 8.41 1.67 -19.08
C LEU A 28 7.54 2.72 -18.37
N ARG A 29 6.41 3.16 -18.96
CA ARG A 29 5.47 4.06 -18.26
C ARG A 29 4.80 3.39 -17.08
N ASP A 30 4.45 2.11 -17.19
CA ASP A 30 3.84 1.34 -16.08
C ASP A 30 4.81 1.14 -14.90
N ARG A 31 6.12 1.35 -15.13
CA ARG A 31 7.16 1.41 -14.10
C ARG A 31 7.37 2.82 -13.52
N ALA A 32 6.83 3.85 -14.16
CA ALA A 32 7.00 5.26 -13.80
C ALA A 32 5.72 5.89 -13.23
N VAL A 33 4.59 5.18 -13.27
CA VAL A 33 3.50 5.43 -12.32
C VAL A 33 3.94 4.82 -10.99
N ASP A 34 4.92 5.47 -10.34
CA ASP A 34 5.08 5.31 -8.90
C ASP A 34 3.73 5.68 -8.30
N ALA A 35 2.90 4.67 -8.03
CA ALA A 35 1.66 4.79 -7.28
C ALA A 35 2.04 5.59 -6.05
N ALA A 36 1.60 6.87 -5.97
CA ALA A 36 2.08 7.88 -5.02
C ALA A 36 2.50 7.24 -3.70
N GLY A 37 3.76 6.81 -3.67
CA GLY A 37 4.19 5.84 -2.69
C GLY A 37 4.32 6.64 -1.43
N PHE A 38 3.68 6.20 -0.34
CA PHE A 38 4.00 6.77 0.96
C PHE A 38 5.51 6.69 1.12
N LEU A 39 6.17 7.85 1.03
CA LEU A 39 7.61 7.92 1.22
C LEU A 39 7.86 7.44 2.65
N PRO A 40 8.72 6.42 2.83
CA PRO A 40 9.04 5.98 4.17
C PRO A 40 9.60 7.18 4.94
N GLU A 41 9.12 7.36 6.17
CA GLU A 41 9.64 8.37 7.08
C GLU A 41 11.17 8.23 7.14
N PRO A 42 11.96 9.28 6.87
CA PRO A 42 13.42 9.19 6.86
C PRO A 42 14.03 8.66 8.17
N LYS A 43 13.31 8.85 9.28
CA LYS A 43 13.67 8.31 10.60
C LYS A 43 12.85 7.06 11.00
N GLY A 44 12.11 6.49 10.06
CA GLY A 44 11.32 5.30 10.25
C GLY A 44 12.22 4.12 10.59
N LEU A 45 11.76 3.31 11.52
CA LEU A 45 12.44 2.06 11.86
C LEU A 45 12.42 1.11 10.64
N VAL A 46 13.54 0.45 10.36
CA VAL A 46 13.63 -0.55 9.29
C VAL A 46 13.56 -1.95 9.90
N ALA A 47 12.53 -2.70 9.55
CA ALA A 47 12.34 -4.07 10.03
C ALA A 47 11.95 -5.00 8.87
N LYS A 48 12.39 -6.26 8.93
CA LYS A 48 11.98 -7.31 7.97
C LYS A 48 10.53 -7.75 8.19
N ARG A 49 10.03 -7.67 9.43
CA ARG A 49 8.67 -8.04 9.82
C ARG A 49 8.27 -7.26 11.07
N TRP A 50 7.10 -6.64 11.00
CA TRP A 50 6.49 -5.93 12.13
C TRP A 50 5.58 -6.85 12.91
N ALA A 51 5.61 -6.75 14.24
CA ALA A 51 4.72 -7.46 15.15
C ALA A 51 4.43 -6.58 16.37
N MET A 52 3.27 -6.80 16.99
CA MET A 52 2.86 -6.13 18.21
C MET A 52 2.36 -7.20 19.19
N VAL A 53 2.75 -7.08 20.46
CA VAL A 53 2.25 -7.93 21.54
C VAL A 53 1.45 -7.04 22.49
N VAL A 54 0.19 -7.40 22.72
CA VAL A 54 -0.68 -6.73 23.68
C VAL A 54 -0.84 -7.65 24.89
N ASP A 55 -0.30 -7.22 26.03
CA ASP A 55 -0.42 -7.93 27.30
C ASP A 55 -1.70 -7.48 28.01
N LEU A 56 -2.78 -8.25 27.83
CA LEU A 56 -4.09 -7.95 28.40
C LEU A 56 -4.09 -7.93 29.93
N SER A 57 -3.14 -8.60 30.59
CA SER A 57 -3.07 -8.62 32.07
C SER A 57 -2.75 -7.25 32.68
N LYS A 58 -2.20 -6.32 31.88
CA LYS A 58 -1.86 -4.96 32.30
C LYS A 58 -3.03 -3.99 32.25
N PHE A 59 -4.13 -4.36 31.60
CA PHE A 59 -5.32 -3.53 31.53
C PHE A 59 -6.24 -3.93 32.69
N ARG A 60 -6.33 -3.07 33.70
CA ARG A 60 -7.06 -3.35 34.94
C ARG A 60 -8.36 -2.57 35.04
N THR A 61 -8.46 -1.47 34.29
CA THR A 61 -9.57 -0.53 34.32
C THR A 61 -9.93 -0.04 32.92
N ASP A 62 -11.16 0.43 32.74
CA ASP A 62 -11.62 1.08 31.51
C ASP A 62 -10.70 2.22 31.06
N GLU A 63 -10.08 2.92 32.01
CA GLU A 63 -9.20 4.05 31.74
C GLU A 63 -7.91 3.63 31.05
N ASP A 64 -7.41 2.42 31.32
CA ASP A 64 -6.22 1.88 30.66
C ASP A 64 -6.48 1.73 29.14
N TYR A 65 -7.67 1.25 28.76
CA TYR A 65 -8.08 1.16 27.36
C TYR A 65 -8.29 2.53 26.74
N ARG A 66 -9.00 3.45 27.43
CA ARG A 66 -9.24 4.81 26.92
C ARG A 66 -7.94 5.55 26.66
N ARG A 67 -6.93 5.37 27.49
CA ARG A 67 -5.61 5.98 27.30
C ARG A 67 -4.92 5.51 26.01
N VAL A 68 -4.94 4.20 25.74
CA VAL A 68 -4.31 3.64 24.53
C VAL A 68 -5.10 4.03 23.28
N ILE A 69 -6.44 3.97 23.33
CA ILE A 69 -7.33 4.46 22.26
C ILE A 69 -7.07 5.94 21.99
N GLY A 70 -6.99 6.76 23.03
CA GLY A 70 -6.68 8.19 22.92
C GLY A 70 -5.32 8.47 22.28
N ALA A 71 -4.28 7.70 22.64
CA ALA A 71 -2.97 7.82 22.02
C ALA A 71 -3.01 7.50 20.51
N CYS A 72 -3.73 6.46 20.10
CA CYS A 72 -3.93 6.14 18.69
C CYS A 72 -4.66 7.27 17.96
N ARG A 73 -5.73 7.81 18.55
CA ARG A 73 -6.49 8.93 17.95
C ARG A 73 -5.62 10.16 17.75
N TRP A 74 -4.82 10.51 18.76
CA TRP A 74 -3.89 11.65 18.70
C TRP A 74 -2.79 11.44 17.65
N ALA A 75 -2.17 10.26 17.61
CA ALA A 75 -1.06 9.99 16.69
C ALA A 75 -1.50 9.94 15.21
N HIS A 76 -2.76 9.58 14.95
CA HIS A 76 -3.27 9.30 13.61
C HIS A 76 -4.43 10.20 13.17
N ASN A 77 -4.72 11.26 13.93
CA ASN A 77 -5.80 12.22 13.64
C ASN A 77 -7.17 11.55 13.43
N VAL A 78 -7.47 10.51 14.21
CA VAL A 78 -8.77 9.81 14.10
C VAL A 78 -9.86 10.68 14.75
N PRO A 79 -10.91 11.08 14.00
CA PRO A 79 -11.88 12.07 14.44
C PRO A 79 -12.83 11.52 15.52
N ASP A 80 -13.33 12.41 16.39
CA ASP A 80 -14.58 12.16 17.12
C ASP A 80 -15.75 12.68 16.30
N ILE A 81 -16.67 11.81 15.93
CA ILE A 81 -17.83 12.20 15.11
C ILE A 81 -19.08 12.36 15.99
N GLY A 82 -19.07 11.87 17.24
CA GLY A 82 -20.21 11.93 18.16
C GLY A 82 -21.41 11.03 17.78
N ASN A 83 -21.52 10.61 16.51
CA ASN A 83 -22.47 9.61 16.05
C ASN A 83 -21.83 8.22 16.00
N LYS A 84 -22.36 7.27 16.79
CA LYS A 84 -21.88 5.88 16.83
C LYS A 84 -22.03 5.14 15.50
N LYS A 85 -23.00 5.50 14.65
CA LYS A 85 -23.21 4.83 13.36
C LYS A 85 -22.15 5.17 12.32
N ASP A 86 -21.48 6.31 12.49
CA ASP A 86 -20.51 6.84 11.53
C ASP A 86 -19.09 6.84 12.14
N GLU A 87 -18.89 6.10 13.23
CA GLU A 87 -17.64 6.13 13.98
C GLU A 87 -16.47 5.56 13.18
N VAL A 88 -15.31 6.21 13.30
CA VAL A 88 -14.06 5.72 12.75
C VAL A 88 -13.16 5.33 13.92
N LYS A 89 -12.80 4.05 14.01
CA LYS A 89 -11.93 3.51 15.07
C LYS A 89 -10.84 2.66 14.44
N TRP A 90 -9.61 2.83 14.91
CA TRP A 90 -8.47 1.97 14.53
C TRP A 90 -8.22 0.87 15.56
N ILE A 91 -8.47 1.18 16.83
CA ILE A 91 -8.46 0.25 17.94
C ILE A 91 -9.72 0.45 18.79
N TRP A 92 -10.31 -0.63 19.26
CA TRP A 92 -11.50 -0.65 20.11
C TRP A 92 -11.45 -1.86 21.05
N THR A 93 -12.27 -1.81 22.10
CA THR A 93 -12.50 -2.95 23.00
C THR A 93 -13.62 -3.81 22.44
N GLU A 94 -13.45 -5.12 22.51
CA GLU A 94 -14.48 -6.08 22.09
C GLU A 94 -14.51 -7.27 23.06
N GLU A 95 -15.67 -7.89 23.19
CA GLU A 95 -15.79 -9.16 23.90
C GLU A 95 -15.22 -10.30 23.06
N PHE A 96 -14.58 -11.28 23.70
CA PHE A 96 -13.89 -12.35 22.98
C PHE A 96 -14.79 -13.11 22.00
N GLU A 97 -16.05 -13.34 22.38
CA GLU A 97 -17.05 -14.04 21.56
C GLU A 97 -17.50 -13.23 20.33
N HIS A 98 -17.35 -11.90 20.35
CA HIS A 98 -17.69 -11.03 19.21
C HIS A 98 -16.49 -10.77 18.30
N ALA A 99 -15.27 -11.07 18.76
CA ALA A 99 -14.05 -10.79 18.02
C ALA A 99 -13.70 -11.87 16.96
N PHE A 100 -14.30 -13.06 17.05
CA PHE A 100 -13.96 -14.23 16.21
C PHE A 100 -15.18 -14.99 15.71
#